data_AF-A0A380MVP4-F1
#
_entry.id   AF-A0A380MVP4-F1
#
_cell.length_a   1.000
_cell.length_b   1.000
_cell.length_c   1.000
_cell.angle_alpha   90.00
_cell.angle_beta   90.00
_cell.angle_gamma   90.00
#
_symmetry.space_group_name_H-M   'P 1'
#
loop_
_entity.id
_entity.type
_entity.pdbx_description
1 polymer ?
#
loop_
_entity_poly.entity_id
_entity_poly.type
_entity_poly.pdbx_seq_one_letter_code
_entity_poly.pdbx_strand_id
1 'polypeptide(L)'
;MALIIEQQGRLLGFNRKAQEILGLDRRLDIGNKVDFMLRGEGAEGFWERMQSADSVLLRLFSESNYVLEFVQLPFQKGEGCYWQGM
;
A
#
# COMPACT_ATOMS: atom_id res chain seq x y z
N MET A 1 -6.18 8.04 3.02
CA MET A 1 -5.84 6.81 3.79
C MET A 1 -4.35 6.61 3.72
N ALA A 2 -3.66 5.78 4.48
CA ALA A 2 -2.19 5.75 4.43
C ALA A 2 -1.69 4.34 4.64
N LEU A 3 -0.69 3.93 3.85
CA LEU A 3 0.06 2.69 4.04
C LEU A 3 1.54 3.05 4.16
N ILE A 4 2.20 2.50 5.16
CA ILE A 4 3.65 2.53 5.33
C ILE A 4 4.14 1.17 4.90
N ILE A 5 4.94 1.12 3.84
CA ILE A 5 5.43 -0.12 3.25
C ILE A 5 6.95 -0.04 3.22
N GLU A 6 7.61 -1.07 3.72
CA GLU A 6 9.06 -1.22 3.62
C GLU A 6 9.48 -1.47 2.16
N GLN A 7 10.74 -1.23 1.81
CA GLN A 7 11.24 -1.39 0.44
C GLN A 7 11.02 -2.80 -0.13
N GLN A 8 11.03 -3.84 0.70
CA GLN A 8 10.76 -5.24 0.30
C GLN A 8 9.28 -5.59 0.27
N GLY A 9 8.43 -4.60 0.51
CA GLY A 9 6.99 -4.69 0.34
C GLY A 9 6.18 -5.11 1.54
N ARG A 10 6.80 -5.11 2.72
CA ARG A 10 6.13 -5.44 3.98
C ARG A 10 5.36 -4.25 4.51
N LEU A 11 4.13 -4.47 4.95
CA LEU A 11 3.32 -3.46 5.59
C LEU A 11 3.85 -3.15 6.99
N LEU A 12 4.32 -1.93 7.21
CA LEU A 12 4.82 -1.47 8.52
C LEU A 12 3.74 -0.74 9.32
N GLY A 13 2.72 -0.20 8.65
CA GLY A 13 1.69 0.58 9.31
C GLY A 13 0.64 1.11 8.34
N PHE A 14 -0.47 1.56 8.91
CA PHE A 14 -1.55 2.20 8.15
C PHE A 14 -2.47 3.02 9.06
N ASN A 15 -3.16 3.99 8.45
CA ASN A 15 -4.13 4.82 9.17
C ASN A 15 -5.54 4.22 9.19
N ARG A 16 -6.44 4.80 10.00
CA ARG A 16 -7.81 4.29 10.19
C ARG A 16 -8.62 4.17 8.89
N LYS A 17 -8.53 5.16 8.00
CA LYS A 17 -9.22 5.12 6.69
C LYS A 17 -8.72 3.92 5.85
N ALA A 18 -7.46 3.51 6.00
CA ALA A 18 -6.91 2.32 5.34
C ALA A 18 -7.52 1.03 5.89
N GLN A 19 -7.60 0.97 7.21
CA GLN A 19 -8.21 -0.15 7.92
C GLN A 19 -9.64 -0.39 7.46
N GLU A 20 -10.44 0.68 7.40
CA GLU A 20 -11.86 0.61 7.07
C GLU A 20 -12.10 0.27 5.59
N ILE A 21 -11.33 0.87 4.67
CA ILE A 21 -11.54 0.67 3.23
C ILE A 21 -10.96 -0.66 2.75
N LEU A 22 -9.81 -1.07 3.29
CA LEU A 22 -9.08 -2.25 2.84
C LEU A 22 -9.33 -3.49 3.70
N GLY A 23 -10.09 -3.36 4.79
CA GLY A 23 -10.37 -4.46 5.72
C GLY A 23 -9.11 -4.97 6.43
N LEU A 24 -8.10 -4.11 6.61
CA LEU A 24 -6.85 -4.50 7.25
C LEU A 24 -7.04 -4.72 8.76
N ASP A 25 -6.30 -5.65 9.33
CA ASP A 25 -6.16 -5.87 10.76
C ASP A 25 -4.69 -5.68 11.17
N ARG A 26 -4.44 -4.79 12.14
CA ARG A 26 -3.08 -4.46 12.57
C ARG A 26 -2.30 -5.64 13.12
N ARG A 27 -2.98 -6.61 13.74
CA ARG A 27 -2.35 -7.80 14.32
C ARG A 27 -2.03 -8.84 13.26
N LEU A 28 -2.85 -8.91 12.21
CA LEU A 28 -2.73 -9.93 11.18
C LEU A 28 -1.85 -9.46 10.01
N ASP A 29 -1.93 -8.20 9.61
CA ASP A 29 -1.36 -7.74 8.35
C ASP A 29 -0.02 -7.01 8.47
N ILE A 30 0.29 -6.45 9.64
CA ILE A 30 1.58 -5.80 9.87
C ILE A 30 2.70 -6.84 9.80
N GLY A 31 3.76 -6.52 9.04
CA GLY A 31 4.89 -7.40 8.76
C GLY A 31 4.69 -8.30 7.53
N ASN A 32 3.46 -8.43 7.02
CA ASN A 32 3.19 -9.23 5.81
C ASN A 32 3.44 -8.43 4.54
N LYS A 33 3.74 -9.15 3.45
CA LYS A 33 3.83 -8.55 2.12
C LYS A 33 2.44 -8.11 1.67
N VAL A 34 2.32 -6.91 1.08
CA VAL A 34 1.04 -6.38 0.59
C VAL A 34 0.55 -7.03 -0.70
N ASP A 35 1.30 -7.99 -1.26
CA ASP A 35 1.00 -8.69 -2.52
C ASP A 35 -0.43 -9.26 -2.56
N PHE A 36 -0.93 -9.75 -1.41
CA PHE A 36 -2.28 -10.30 -1.29
C PHE A 36 -3.39 -9.30 -1.63
N MET A 37 -3.10 -8.01 -1.56
CA MET A 37 -4.04 -6.95 -1.89
C MET A 37 -4.05 -6.61 -3.38
N LEU A 38 -3.14 -7.12 -4.21
CA LEU A 38 -2.95 -6.59 -5.57
C LEU A 38 -3.61 -7.49 -6.62
N ARG A 39 -4.41 -6.91 -7.53
CA ARG A 39 -5.07 -7.65 -8.63
C ARG A 39 -4.80 -7.15 -10.05
N GLY A 40 -4.29 -5.93 -10.22
CA GLY A 40 -4.12 -5.30 -11.53
C GLY A 40 -2.91 -5.83 -12.31
N GLU A 41 -1.71 -5.41 -11.90
CA GLU A 41 -0.46 -5.62 -12.66
C GLU A 41 0.33 -6.84 -12.21
N GLY A 42 -0.24 -7.63 -11.29
CA GLY A 42 0.51 -8.60 -10.50
C GLY A 42 1.41 -7.92 -9.45
N ALA A 43 1.90 -8.70 -8.48
CA ALA A 43 2.77 -8.17 -7.43
C ALA A 43 4.12 -7.68 -8.00
N GLU A 44 4.65 -8.37 -9.02
CA GLU A 44 5.95 -8.06 -9.62
C GLU A 44 5.99 -6.68 -10.30
N GLY A 45 5.06 -6.42 -11.23
CA GLY A 45 4.99 -5.11 -11.91
C GLY A 45 4.71 -3.95 -10.96
N PHE A 46 3.96 -4.20 -9.87
CA PHE A 46 3.80 -3.21 -8.81
C PHE A 46 5.13 -2.85 -8.14
N TRP A 47 5.94 -3.84 -7.76
CA TRP A 47 7.22 -3.60 -7.09
C TRP A 47 8.23 -2.93 -8.00
N GLU A 48 8.21 -3.20 -9.30
CA GLU A 48 9.05 -2.50 -10.28
C GLU A 48 8.67 -1.01 -10.36
N ARG A 49 7.38 -0.69 -10.45
CA ARG A 49 6.91 0.71 -10.51
C ARG A 49 7.10 1.46 -9.20
N MET A 50 6.90 0.79 -8.06
CA MET A 50 7.22 1.34 -6.74
C MET A 50 8.72 1.61 -6.54
N GLN A 51 9.60 1.12 -7.43
CA GLN A 51 11.02 1.45 -7.40
C GLN A 51 11.39 2.60 -8.36
N SER A 52 10.51 2.96 -9.30
CA SER A 52 10.78 4.00 -10.30
C SER A 52 10.43 5.43 -9.83
N ALA A 53 9.96 5.60 -8.58
CA ALA A 53 9.59 6.87 -7.95
C ALA A 53 8.37 7.60 -8.56
N ASP A 54 7.57 6.91 -9.39
CA ASP A 54 6.37 7.44 -10.02
C ASP A 54 5.09 7.11 -9.24
N SER A 55 3.99 7.81 -9.54
CA SER A 55 2.65 7.43 -9.10
C SER A 55 2.23 6.10 -9.74
N VAL A 56 1.67 5.19 -8.93
CA VAL A 56 1.21 3.86 -9.36
C VAL A 56 -0.29 3.72 -9.14
N LEU A 57 -1.04 3.50 -10.23
CA LEU A 57 -2.47 3.20 -10.15
C LEU A 57 -2.70 1.70 -10.07
N LEU A 58 -3.43 1.25 -9.06
CA LEU A 58 -3.63 -0.16 -8.73
C LEU A 58 -5.08 -0.46 -8.39
N ARG A 59 -5.49 -1.71 -8.64
CA ARG A 59 -6.75 -2.25 -8.13
C ARG A 59 -6.46 -3.18 -6.96
N LEU A 60 -7.14 -2.94 -5.85
CA LEU A 60 -6.99 -3.75 -4.66
C LEU A 60 -8.06 -4.83 -4.52
N PHE A 61 -7.65 -5.95 -3.94
CA PHE A 61 -8.52 -7.04 -3.55
C PHE A 61 -9.23 -6.67 -2.24
N SER A 62 -10.49 -6.28 -2.38
CA SER A 62 -11.43 -6.01 -1.29
C SER A 62 -12.81 -6.42 -1.77
N GLU A 63 -13.78 -6.59 -0.87
CA GLU A 63 -15.17 -6.87 -1.25
C GLU A 63 -15.73 -5.82 -2.22
N SER A 64 -15.25 -4.59 -2.11
CA SER A 64 -15.68 -3.46 -2.94
C SER A 64 -14.81 -3.21 -4.19
N ASN A 65 -13.75 -3.99 -4.42
CA ASN A 65 -12.82 -3.88 -5.57
C ASN A 65 -12.41 -2.42 -5.89
N TYR A 66 -11.76 -1.74 -4.95
CA TYR A 66 -11.32 -0.36 -5.14
C TYR A 66 -10.19 -0.22 -6.18
N VAL A 67 -10.27 0.83 -6.99
CA VAL A 67 -9.14 1.35 -7.76
C VAL A 67 -8.55 2.52 -6.99
N LEU A 68 -7.25 2.47 -6.73
CA LEU A 68 -6.52 3.44 -5.94
C LEU A 68 -5.27 3.88 -6.69
N GLU A 69 -4.98 5.17 -6.60
CA GLU A 69 -3.72 5.73 -7.05
C GLU A 69 -2.80 5.97 -5.84
N PHE A 70 -1.63 5.36 -5.88
CA PHE A 70 -0.59 5.49 -4.88
C PHE A 70 0.47 6.44 -5.39
N VAL A 71 0.74 7.49 -4.62
CA VAL A 71 1.91 8.35 -4.83
C VAL A 71 2.96 7.92 -3.81
N GLN A 72 4.13 7.54 -4.29
CA GLN A 72 5.24 7.20 -3.40
C GLN A 72 5.91 8.48 -2.92
N LEU A 73 6.08 8.58 -1.60
CA LEU A 73 6.85 9.66 -0.97
C LEU A 73 8.08 9.03 -0.30
N PRO A 74 9.31 9.34 -0.76
CA PRO A 74 10.51 8.80 -0.13
C PRO A 74 10.67 9.42 1.27
N PHE A 75 10.74 8.58 2.29
CA PHE A 75 11.10 8.98 3.65
C PHE A 75 12.54 8.54 3.96
N GLN A 76 13.38 9.48 4.40
CA GLN A 76 14.66 9.11 5.01
C GLN A 76 14.40 8.51 6.39
N LYS A 77 15.04 7.37 6.66
CA LYS A 77 14.76 6.45 7.78
C LYS A 77 14.50 7.20 9.10
N GLY A 78 13.25 7.14 9.56
CA GLY A 78 12.80 7.68 10.85
C GLY A 78 11.30 7.58 11.08
N GLU A 79 10.47 7.99 10.12
CA GLU A 79 9.01 8.12 10.33
C GLU A 79 8.25 7.79 9.04
N GLY A 80 7.10 7.12 9.14
CA GLY A 80 6.45 6.41 8.03
C GLY A 80 5.66 7.26 7.02
N CYS A 81 5.31 6.61 5.90
CA CYS A 81 4.52 7.17 4.80
C CYS A 81 3.06 7.51 5.17
N TYR A 82 2.64 8.73 4.83
CA TYR A 82 1.26 9.23 4.92
C TYR A 82 0.60 9.27 3.53
N TRP A 83 -0.69 8.95 3.44
CA TRP A 83 -1.53 9.24 2.26
C TRP A 83 -2.83 9.94 2.70
N GLN A 84 -3.36 10.74 1.78
CA GLN A 84 -4.67 11.37 1.88
C GLN A 84 -5.29 11.36 0.49
N GLY A 85 -6.09 10.33 0.19
CA GLY A 85 -7.00 10.40 -0.96
C GLY A 85 -8.17 11.30 -0.67
N MET A 86 -8.38 12.22 -1.61
CA MET A 86 -9.69 12.80 -1.91
C MET A 86 -10.64 11.67 -2.31
#